data_AF-A0A5R9BDL6-F1
#
_entry.id   AF-A0A5R9BDL6-F1
#
_cell.length_a   1.000
_cell.length_b   1.000
_cell.length_c   1.000
_cell.angle_alpha   90.00
_cell.angle_beta   90.00
_cell.angle_gamma   90.00
#
_symmetry.space_group_name_H-M   'P 1'
#
loop_
_entity.id
_entity.type
_entity.pdbx_description
1 polymer ?
#
loop_
_entity_poly.entity_id
_entity_poly.type
_entity_poly.pdbx_seq_one_letter_code
_entity_poly.pdbx_strand_id
1 'polypeptide(L)'
;MLPPRLNDGGRTDLDLATLRRATFGLKLGAGVTLISLAIVEKLANPEMARAMLEQEPLLNLLAPFGVSADAFAVVAGSVELLLGLLVISGALPQVVAILTAVPFTATLALFGATEFLGHLPLYGVLLSFLVLGSLEETSHSLSGLRRRAGVPTH
;
A
#
# COMPACT_ATOMS: atom_id res chain seq x y z
N MET A 1 16.27 16.71 34.64
CA MET A 1 17.39 16.29 33.77
C MET A 1 16.82 15.25 32.81
N LEU A 2 16.51 15.63 31.57
CA LEU A 2 15.99 14.70 30.56
C LEU A 2 17.14 13.75 30.16
N PRO A 3 16.92 12.42 30.03
CA PRO A 3 17.97 11.54 29.50
C PRO A 3 18.42 12.02 28.12
N PRO A 4 19.74 11.94 27.78
CA PRO A 4 20.30 12.51 26.55
C PRO A 4 19.58 12.08 25.27
N ARG A 5 18.95 10.90 25.28
CA ARG A 5 18.20 10.32 24.15
C ARG A 5 16.90 11.04 23.77
N LEU A 6 16.41 11.94 24.62
CA LEU A 6 15.17 12.69 24.35
C LEU A 6 15.42 14.05 23.69
N ASN A 7 16.68 14.49 23.55
CA ASN A 7 16.99 15.73 22.83
C ASN A 7 16.94 15.59 21.30
N ASP A 8 17.12 14.37 20.77
CA ASP A 8 17.15 14.11 19.33
C ASP A 8 15.83 13.51 18.80
N GLY A 9 14.78 13.54 19.61
CA GLY A 9 13.46 12.99 19.25
C GLY A 9 13.46 11.47 18.99
N GLY A 10 14.48 10.74 19.43
CA GLY A 10 14.65 9.30 19.16
C GLY A 10 15.09 8.97 17.73
N ARG A 11 15.56 9.95 16.93
CA ARG A 11 16.17 9.68 15.62
C ARG A 11 17.43 8.83 15.81
N THR A 12 17.44 7.64 15.24
CA THR A 12 18.67 6.92 14.95
C THR A 12 19.01 7.19 13.50
N ASP A 13 20.22 7.68 13.23
CA ASP A 13 20.71 7.77 11.86
C ASP A 13 20.93 6.34 11.34
N LEU A 14 19.93 5.82 10.63
CA LEU A 14 20.04 4.55 9.94
C LEU A 14 20.91 4.75 8.70
N ASP A 15 21.95 3.94 8.56
CA ASP A 15 22.70 3.91 7.33
C ASP A 15 21.79 3.52 6.15
N LEU A 16 22.15 3.94 4.93
CA LEU A 16 21.36 3.69 3.73
C LEU A 16 21.16 2.20 3.41
N ALA A 17 22.10 1.33 3.81
CA ALA A 17 21.97 -0.11 3.57
C ALA A 17 20.89 -0.73 4.49
N THR A 18 20.84 -0.30 5.74
CA THR A 18 19.82 -0.69 6.71
C THR A 18 18.46 -0.15 6.29
N LEU A 19 18.37 1.11 5.87
CA LEU A 19 17.13 1.68 5.35
C LEU A 19 16.62 0.95 4.10
N ARG A 20 17.50 0.58 3.17
CA ARG A 20 17.14 -0.23 1.99
C ARG A 20 16.59 -1.60 2.36
N ARG A 21 17.19 -2.29 3.34
CA ARG A 21 16.67 -3.59 3.82
C ARG A 21 15.31 -3.44 4.50
N ALA A 22 15.16 -2.43 5.36
CA ALA A 22 13.91 -2.16 6.06
C ALA A 22 12.78 -1.85 5.07
N THR A 23 13.02 -0.92 4.14
CA THR A 23 12.05 -0.56 3.09
C THR A 23 11.74 -1.72 2.15
N PHE A 24 12.70 -2.58 1.84
CA PHE A 24 12.44 -3.82 1.11
C PHE A 24 11.51 -4.76 1.90
N GLY A 25 11.76 -4.96 3.19
CA GLY A 25 10.88 -5.75 4.05
C GLY A 25 9.46 -5.19 4.12
N LEU A 26 9.32 -3.87 4.23
CA LEU A 26 8.01 -3.19 4.21
C LEU A 26 7.28 -3.38 2.87
N LYS A 27 7.98 -3.22 1.75
CA LYS A 27 7.43 -3.46 0.41
C LYS A 27 6.95 -4.90 0.24
N LEU A 28 7.78 -5.87 0.65
CA LEU A 28 7.42 -7.28 0.54
C LEU A 28 6.23 -7.63 1.42
N GLY A 29 6.25 -7.23 2.70
CA GLY A 29 5.17 -7.50 3.64
C GLY A 29 3.84 -6.91 3.18
N ALA A 30 3.80 -5.60 2.92
CA ALA A 30 2.58 -4.92 2.48
C ALA A 30 2.08 -5.45 1.14
N GLY A 31 2.98 -5.65 0.17
CA GLY A 31 2.60 -6.18 -1.13
C GLY A 31 2.07 -7.61 -1.08
N VAL A 32 2.69 -8.50 -0.29
CA VAL A 32 2.19 -9.85 -0.09
C VAL A 32 0.81 -9.83 0.57
N THR A 33 0.58 -8.98 1.58
CA THR A 33 -0.75 -8.82 2.18
C THR A 33 -1.81 -8.43 1.14
N LEU A 34 -1.53 -7.43 0.29
CA LEU A 34 -2.46 -7.02 -0.77
C LEU A 34 -2.73 -8.13 -1.79
N ILE A 35 -1.68 -8.85 -2.21
CA ILE A 35 -1.80 -9.99 -3.12
C ILE A 35 -2.62 -11.11 -2.49
N SER A 36 -2.41 -11.39 -1.20
CA SER A 36 -3.18 -12.39 -0.46
C SER A 36 -4.65 -12.00 -0.35
N LEU A 37 -4.98 -10.74 -0.03
CA LEU A 37 -6.37 -10.25 -0.02
C LEU A 37 -7.03 -10.41 -1.39
N ALA A 38 -6.35 -9.95 -2.45
CA ALA A 38 -6.85 -10.08 -3.82
C ALA A 38 -7.16 -11.53 -4.19
N ILE A 39 -6.23 -12.45 -3.92
CA ILE A 39 -6.38 -13.85 -4.30
C ILE A 39 -7.40 -14.54 -3.39
N VAL A 40 -7.18 -14.54 -2.08
CA VAL A 40 -7.96 -15.35 -1.13
C VAL A 40 -9.38 -14.82 -1.00
N GLU A 41 -9.56 -13.50 -0.97
CA GLU A 41 -10.86 -12.93 -0.63
C GLU A 41 -11.73 -12.61 -1.84
N LYS A 42 -11.13 -12.33 -3.00
CA LYS A 42 -11.85 -11.86 -4.18
C LYS A 42 -11.79 -12.84 -5.34
N LEU A 43 -10.59 -13.23 -5.77
CA LEU A 43 -10.42 -14.01 -6.99
C LEU A 43 -10.66 -15.52 -6.79
N ALA A 44 -10.26 -16.08 -5.65
CA ALA A 44 -10.39 -17.50 -5.34
C ALA A 44 -11.65 -17.84 -4.54
N ASN A 45 -12.34 -16.85 -3.98
CA ASN A 45 -13.54 -17.04 -3.17
C ASN A 45 -14.71 -16.15 -3.63
N PRO A 46 -15.33 -16.48 -4.78
CA PRO A 46 -16.40 -15.67 -5.35
C PRO A 46 -17.66 -15.63 -4.47
N GLU A 47 -17.92 -16.67 -3.67
CA GLU A 47 -19.06 -16.64 -2.73
C GLU A 47 -18.87 -15.60 -1.63
N MET A 48 -17.68 -15.51 -1.05
CA MET A 48 -17.41 -14.51 -0.01
C MET A 48 -17.47 -13.09 -0.58
N ALA A 49 -16.97 -12.87 -1.80
CA ALA A 49 -17.08 -11.57 -2.46
C ALA A 49 -18.54 -11.19 -2.75
N ARG A 50 -19.38 -12.13 -3.20
CA ARG A 50 -20.82 -11.91 -3.37
C ARG A 50 -21.51 -11.58 -2.04
N ALA A 51 -21.26 -12.38 -1.00
CA ALA A 51 -21.84 -12.16 0.31
C ALA A 51 -21.51 -10.78 0.88
N MET A 52 -20.27 -10.30 0.68
CA MET A 52 -19.86 -8.94 1.05
C MET A 52 -20.65 -7.87 0.27
N LEU A 53 -20.81 -8.04 -1.05
CA LEU A 53 -21.53 -7.09 -1.91
C LEU A 53 -23.05 -7.12 -1.72
N GLU A 54 -23.60 -8.22 -1.21
CA GLU A 54 -25.00 -8.31 -0.78
C GLU A 54 -25.22 -7.56 0.54
N GLN A 55 -24.26 -7.64 1.47
CA GLN A 55 -24.31 -6.91 2.74
C GLN A 55 -24.09 -5.41 2.57
N GLU A 56 -23.14 -5.03 1.71
CA GLU A 56 -22.80 -3.64 1.41
C GLU A 56 -22.84 -3.34 -0.10
N PRO A 57 -24.04 -3.17 -0.69
CA PRO A 57 -24.20 -2.92 -2.12
C PRO A 57 -23.51 -1.65 -2.63
N LEU A 58 -23.27 -0.68 -1.74
CA LEU A 58 -22.57 0.57 -2.05
C LEU A 58 -21.12 0.35 -2.48
N LEU A 59 -20.52 -0.80 -2.14
CA LEU A 59 -19.18 -1.15 -2.59
C LEU A 59 -19.09 -1.32 -4.10
N ASN A 60 -20.14 -1.83 -4.75
CA ASN A 60 -20.15 -1.97 -6.21
C ASN A 60 -20.42 -0.62 -6.88
N LEU A 61 -19.38 0.22 -6.93
CA LEU A 61 -19.41 1.53 -7.59
C LEU A 61 -19.73 1.43 -9.09
N LEU A 62 -19.59 0.25 -9.68
CA LEU A 62 -19.85 0.00 -11.10
C LEU A 62 -21.26 -0.56 -11.38
N ALA A 63 -22.06 -0.85 -10.35
CA ALA A 63 -23.43 -1.33 -10.51
C ALA A 63 -24.30 -0.39 -11.38
N PRO A 64 -24.23 0.95 -11.25
CA PRO A 64 -24.99 1.87 -12.12
C PRO A 64 -24.62 1.76 -13.61
N PHE A 65 -23.45 1.22 -13.92
CA PHE A 65 -22.97 0.98 -15.29
C PHE A 65 -23.26 -0.47 -15.77
N GLY A 66 -24.05 -1.24 -15.02
CA GLY A 66 -24.45 -2.61 -15.36
C GLY A 66 -23.42 -3.68 -15.02
N VAL A 67 -22.42 -3.38 -14.20
CA VAL A 67 -21.41 -4.37 -13.78
C VAL A 67 -21.95 -5.23 -12.65
N SER A 68 -21.97 -6.56 -12.85
CA SER A 68 -22.41 -7.52 -11.83
C SER A 68 -21.46 -7.55 -10.63
N ALA A 69 -21.95 -8.03 -9.48
CA ALA A 69 -21.14 -8.20 -8.27
C ALA A 69 -19.88 -9.04 -8.53
N ASP A 70 -20.00 -10.11 -9.31
CA ASP A 70 -18.88 -11.00 -9.66
C ASP A 70 -17.83 -10.30 -10.51
N ALA A 71 -18.28 -9.57 -11.52
CA ALA A 71 -17.38 -8.81 -12.39
C ALA A 71 -16.68 -7.71 -11.60
N PHE A 72 -17.41 -7.02 -10.70
CA PHE A 72 -16.84 -6.05 -9.80
C PHE A 72 -15.79 -6.67 -8.87
N ALA A 73 -16.07 -7.83 -8.27
CA ALA A 73 -15.13 -8.55 -7.41
C ALA A 73 -13.82 -8.91 -8.15
N VAL A 74 -13.93 -9.37 -9.40
CA VAL A 74 -12.75 -9.64 -10.25
C VAL A 74 -11.95 -8.37 -10.52
N VAL A 75 -12.63 -7.26 -10.83
CA VAL A 75 -11.96 -5.96 -11.05
C VAL A 75 -11.27 -5.47 -9.78
N ALA A 76 -11.97 -5.48 -8.64
CA ALA A 76 -11.43 -5.07 -7.35
C ALA A 76 -10.22 -5.93 -6.94
N GLY A 77 -10.31 -7.26 -7.07
CA GLY A 77 -9.20 -8.17 -6.83
C GLY A 77 -8.02 -7.94 -7.78
N SER A 78 -8.29 -7.66 -9.06
CA SER A 78 -7.23 -7.34 -10.02
C SER A 78 -6.51 -6.03 -9.69
N VAL A 79 -7.25 -5.01 -9.24
CA VAL A 79 -6.68 -3.73 -8.78
C VAL A 79 -5.82 -3.93 -7.54
N GLU A 80 -6.29 -4.67 -6.53
CA GLU A 80 -5.50 -4.96 -5.33
C GLU A 80 -4.24 -5.79 -5.64
N LEU A 81 -4.35 -6.77 -6.53
CA LEU A 81 -3.21 -7.54 -7.01
C LEU A 81 -2.17 -6.64 -7.68
N LEU A 82 -2.61 -5.75 -8.58
CA LEU A 82 -1.75 -4.77 -9.24
C LEU A 82 -1.07 -3.84 -8.24
N LEU A 83 -1.83 -3.31 -7.27
CA LEU A 83 -1.29 -2.44 -6.22
C LEU A 83 -0.24 -3.18 -5.37
N GLY A 84 -0.48 -4.45 -5.03
CA GLY A 84 0.49 -5.28 -4.32
C GLY A 84 1.80 -5.46 -5.10
N LEU A 85 1.70 -5.74 -6.41
CA LEU A 85 2.88 -5.85 -7.28
C LEU A 85 3.61 -4.50 -7.42
N LEU A 86 2.89 -3.39 -7.55
CA LEU A 86 3.46 -2.05 -7.63
C LEU A 86 4.20 -1.68 -6.33
N VAL A 87 3.62 -1.98 -5.17
CA VAL A 87 4.24 -1.81 -3.86
C VAL A 87 5.56 -2.58 -3.77
N ILE A 88 5.58 -3.86 -4.17
CA ILE A 88 6.80 -4.68 -4.18
C ILE A 88 7.85 -4.10 -5.13
N SER A 89 7.43 -3.67 -6.31
CA SER A 89 8.34 -3.13 -7.34
C SER A 89 9.06 -1.85 -6.88
N GLY A 90 8.45 -1.07 -5.98
CA GLY A 90 8.95 0.25 -5.61
C GLY A 90 8.91 1.26 -6.77
N ALA A 91 8.10 1.02 -7.81
CA ALA A 91 7.85 2.01 -8.84
C ALA A 91 6.94 3.12 -8.27
N LEU A 92 7.32 4.38 -8.52
CA LEU A 92 6.57 5.57 -8.07
C LEU A 92 6.01 5.46 -6.63
N PRO A 93 6.85 5.23 -5.60
CA PRO A 93 6.40 4.78 -4.27
C PRO A 93 5.32 5.66 -3.62
N GLN A 94 5.42 6.99 -3.76
CA GLN A 94 4.44 7.92 -3.19
C GLN A 94 3.10 7.89 -3.93
N VAL A 95 3.13 7.79 -5.26
CA VAL A 95 1.91 7.68 -6.08
C VAL A 95 1.21 6.37 -5.75
N VAL A 96 1.96 5.26 -5.74
CA VAL A 96 1.42 3.95 -5.37
C VAL A 96 0.89 3.97 -3.94
N ALA A 97 1.57 4.63 -3.00
CA ALA A 97 1.08 4.72 -1.63
C ALA A 97 -0.27 5.45 -1.53
N ILE A 98 -0.45 6.55 -2.26
CA ILE A 98 -1.72 7.28 -2.34
C ILE A 98 -2.80 6.41 -2.99
N LEU A 99 -2.50 5.80 -4.15
CA LEU A 99 -3.45 4.95 -4.87
C LEU A 99 -3.89 3.75 -4.04
N THR A 100 -2.99 3.15 -3.26
CA THR A 100 -3.30 2.08 -2.33
C THR A 100 -4.13 2.60 -1.16
N ALA A 101 -3.84 3.76 -0.59
CA ALA A 101 -4.57 4.29 0.57
C ALA A 101 -6.06 4.56 0.26
N VAL A 102 -6.38 5.00 -0.97
CA VAL A 102 -7.75 5.38 -1.37
C VAL A 102 -8.79 4.28 -1.12
N PRO A 103 -8.68 3.05 -1.70
CA PRO A 103 -9.68 2.01 -1.50
C PRO A 103 -9.82 1.59 -0.02
N PHE A 104 -8.72 1.43 0.72
CA PHE A 104 -8.78 1.04 2.14
C PHE A 104 -9.33 2.14 3.05
N THR A 105 -9.13 3.41 2.67
CA THR A 105 -9.74 4.54 3.39
C THR A 105 -11.22 4.68 3.03
N ALA A 106 -11.59 4.36 1.78
CA ALA A 106 -12.98 4.33 1.36
C ALA A 106 -13.77 3.24 2.09
N THR A 107 -13.21 2.04 2.23
CA THR A 107 -13.86 0.94 2.97
C THR A 107 -13.98 1.25 4.46
N LEU A 108 -13.04 2.01 5.05
CA LEU A 108 -13.16 2.50 6.43
C LEU A 108 -14.43 3.34 6.66
N ALA A 109 -14.83 4.17 5.69
CA ALA A 109 -16.05 4.97 5.81
C ALA A 109 -17.32 4.09 5.88
N LEU A 110 -17.25 2.86 5.37
CA LEU A 110 -18.36 1.90 5.34
C LEU A 110 -18.32 0.94 6.56
N PHE A 111 -17.13 0.44 6.92
CA PHE A 111 -16.96 -0.63 7.91
C PHE A 111 -16.47 -0.15 9.29
N GLY A 112 -16.07 1.12 9.43
CA GLY A 112 -15.73 1.72 10.70
C GLY A 112 -14.48 1.17 11.39
N ALA A 113 -14.44 1.21 12.72
CA ALA A 113 -13.22 1.00 13.50
C ALA A 113 -12.57 -0.39 13.34
N THR A 114 -13.35 -1.43 13.07
CA THR A 114 -12.82 -2.79 12.86
C THR A 114 -11.93 -2.84 11.62
N GLU A 115 -12.37 -2.22 10.53
CA GLU A 115 -11.61 -2.10 9.28
C GLU A 115 -10.35 -1.27 9.49
N PHE A 116 -10.42 -0.18 10.27
CA PHE A 116 -9.25 0.63 10.61
C PHE A 116 -8.17 -0.20 11.30
N LEU A 117 -8.55 -0.96 12.33
CA LEU A 117 -7.62 -1.79 13.10
C LEU A 117 -6.98 -2.87 12.24
N GLY A 118 -7.74 -3.49 11.32
CA GLY A 118 -7.21 -4.48 10.36
C GLY A 118 -6.15 -3.90 9.42
N HIS A 119 -6.31 -2.64 9.01
CA HIS A 119 -5.42 -1.98 8.05
C HIS A 119 -4.34 -1.10 8.67
N LEU A 120 -4.31 -0.95 10.00
CA LEU A 120 -3.30 -0.14 10.70
C LEU A 120 -1.84 -0.43 10.27
N PRO A 121 -1.40 -1.70 10.16
CA PRO A 121 -0.06 -1.99 9.67
C PRO A 121 0.17 -1.47 8.25
N LEU A 122 -0.82 -1.61 7.36
CA LEU A 122 -0.75 -1.11 5.99
C LEU A 122 -0.62 0.41 5.98
N TYR A 123 -1.47 1.14 6.73
CA TYR A 123 -1.38 2.59 6.87
C TYR A 123 0.00 3.04 7.36
N GLY A 124 0.58 2.34 8.34
CA GLY A 124 1.95 2.61 8.79
C GLY A 124 3.00 2.49 7.68
N VAL A 125 2.89 1.47 6.82
CA VAL A 125 3.78 1.29 5.66
C VAL A 125 3.57 2.40 4.63
N LEU A 126 2.33 2.72 4.28
CA LEU A 126 2.02 3.75 3.29
C LEU A 126 2.51 5.13 3.74
N LEU A 127 2.29 5.48 5.02
CA LEU A 127 2.82 6.71 5.61
C LEU A 127 4.36 6.72 5.60
N SER A 128 4.99 5.59 5.91
CA SER A 128 6.45 5.46 5.83
C SER A 128 6.95 5.74 4.41
N PHE A 129 6.25 5.27 3.37
CA PHE A 129 6.63 5.55 1.98
C PHE A 129 6.44 7.01 1.59
N LEU A 130 5.39 7.66 2.09
CA LEU A 130 5.16 9.09 1.85
C LEU A 130 6.26 9.95 2.48
N VAL A 131 6.62 9.65 3.74
CA VAL A 131 7.66 10.36 4.49
C VAL A 131 9.05 10.09 3.94
N LEU A 132 9.43 8.84 3.73
CA LEU A 132 10.75 8.50 3.18
C LEU A 132 10.87 8.90 1.70
N GLY A 133 9.75 8.98 0.98
CA GLY A 133 9.74 9.42 -0.41
C GLY A 133 9.90 10.93 -0.59
N SER A 134 9.54 11.73 0.41
CA SER A 134 9.59 13.20 0.33
C SER A 134 10.97 13.79 0.68
N LEU A 135 11.86 12.96 1.24
CA LEU A 135 13.22 13.37 1.60
C LEU A 135 14.19 12.93 0.51
N GLU A 136 15.03 13.84 0.03
CA GLU A 136 16.00 13.57 -1.04
C GLU A 136 16.94 12.42 -0.69
N GLU A 137 17.47 12.43 0.54
CA GLU A 137 18.41 11.45 1.07
C GLU A 137 17.85 10.01 1.10
N THR A 138 16.57 9.85 1.40
CA THR A 138 15.95 8.54 1.64
C THR A 138 15.06 8.05 0.49
N SER A 139 14.64 8.94 -0.41
CA SER A 139 13.81 8.61 -1.59
C SER A 139 14.39 7.48 -2.44
N HIS A 140 15.73 7.46 -2.54
CA HIS A 140 16.49 6.44 -3.26
C HIS A 140 16.42 5.04 -2.66
N SER A 141 16.08 4.91 -1.37
CA SER A 141 15.91 3.60 -0.74
C SER A 141 14.59 2.93 -1.14
N LEU A 142 13.57 3.74 -1.47
CA LEU A 142 12.25 3.25 -1.85
C LEU A 142 12.16 2.90 -3.33
N SER A 143 12.72 3.75 -4.20
CA SER A 143 12.59 3.63 -5.65
C SER A 143 13.24 2.35 -6.19
N GLY A 144 12.45 1.54 -6.90
CA GLY A 144 12.94 0.43 -7.70
C GLY A 144 13.46 0.86 -9.08
N LEU A 145 13.16 2.09 -9.50
CA LEU A 145 13.65 2.63 -10.77
C LEU A 145 15.12 3.02 -10.63
N ARG A 146 15.99 2.21 -11.24
CA ARG A 146 17.40 2.58 -11.43
C ARG A 146 17.44 3.83 -12.30
N ARG A 147 17.88 4.98 -11.76
CA ARG A 147 18.26 6.11 -12.63
C ARG A 147 19.34 5.58 -13.58
N ARG A 148 19.08 5.61 -14.88
CA ARG A 148 20.16 5.47 -15.88
C ARG A 148 21.15 6.58 -15.55
N ALA A 149 22.40 6.22 -15.26
CA ALA A 149 23.46 7.19 -15.05
C ALA A 149 23.47 8.12 -16.27
N GLY A 150 23.35 9.43 -16.03
CA GLY A 150 23.45 10.42 -17.08
C GLY A 150 24.77 10.22 -17.81
N VAL A 151 24.70 10.12 -19.14
CA VAL A 151 25.88 10.24 -20.01
C VAL A 151 26.49 11.62 -19.72
N PRO A 152 27.78 11.72 -19.37
CA PRO A 152 28.41 13.03 -19.18
C PRO A 152 28.35 13.79 -20.51
N THR A 153 27.67 14.94 -20.50
CA THR A 153 27.80 15.92 -21.58
C THR A 153 29.19 16.55 -21.46
N HIS A 154 30.01 16.31 -22.47
CA HIS A 154 31.33 16.92 -22.67
C HIS A 154 31.27 18.45 -22.68
#